data_AF-A0A9D7PZG8-F1
#
_entry.id   AF-A0A9D7PZG8-F1
#
_cell.length_a   1.000
_cell.length_b   1.000
_cell.length_c   1.000
_cell.angle_alpha   90.00
_cell.angle_beta   90.00
_cell.angle_gamma   90.00
#
_symmetry.space_group_name_H-M   'P 1'
#
loop_
_entity.id
_entity.type
_entity.pdbx_description
1 polymer ?
#
loop_
_entity_poly.entity_id
_entity_poly.type
_entity_poly.pdbx_seq_one_letter_code
_entity_poly.pdbx_strand_id
1 'polypeptide(L)'
;MKVTEEILPAIRKAGSCTTPHDAGVLSLAQQNALRQIISQRSVNADIWSNFNDHFEIGSYIELPAERFVDAVSFLAALPTNETLAGTRYQYPRAMLDQPHFVAPDAGKACLSLSMLSDLAQFESPLMSLLNQLRSDGHDISAPLDEAVAMRAAMQQTDKVLDEIRLIALTAKSGRLG
;
A
#
# COMPACT_ATOMS: atom_id res chain seq x y z
N MET A 1 50.64 -35.79 -46.13
CA MET A 1 50.87 -36.02 -44.69
C MET A 1 50.19 -34.86 -43.95
N LYS A 2 49.23 -35.15 -43.05
CA LYS A 2 48.40 -34.26 -42.16
C LYS A 2 47.41 -33.34 -42.92
N VAL A 3 46.07 -33.38 -42.86
CA VAL A 3 44.96 -33.72 -41.91
C VAL A 3 44.85 -32.78 -40.68
N THR A 4 43.62 -32.23 -40.51
CA THR A 4 42.97 -31.53 -39.36
C THR A 4 43.43 -30.07 -39.10
N GLU A 5 42.64 -29.03 -38.79
CA GLU A 5 41.28 -28.79 -38.22
C GLU A 5 40.75 -27.42 -38.77
N GLU A 6 39.45 -27.25 -39.04
CA GLU A 6 38.46 -26.49 -38.23
C GLU A 6 38.90 -25.04 -37.90
N ILE A 7 38.23 -23.96 -38.33
CA ILE A 7 36.97 -23.40 -37.79
C ILE A 7 36.48 -22.29 -38.75
N LEU A 8 35.18 -22.28 -39.09
CA LEU A 8 34.49 -21.17 -39.78
C LEU A 8 34.16 -20.04 -38.78
N PRO A 9 34.09 -18.77 -39.25
CA PRO A 9 32.99 -17.91 -38.80
C PRO A 9 32.12 -17.48 -39.98
N ALA A 10 30.84 -17.85 -39.89
CA ALA A 10 29.78 -17.41 -40.77
C ALA A 10 29.44 -15.93 -40.51
N ILE A 11 29.69 -15.06 -41.49
CA ILE A 11 29.17 -13.68 -41.49
C ILE A 11 27.99 -13.65 -42.46
N ARG A 12 26.75 -13.68 -41.93
CA ARG A 12 25.55 -13.24 -42.67
C ARG A 12 24.47 -12.70 -41.72
N LYS A 13 24.34 -11.38 -41.65
CA LYS A 13 23.11 -10.64 -42.01
C LYS A 13 23.29 -9.14 -41.77
N ALA A 14 23.24 -8.37 -42.85
CA ALA A 14 22.89 -6.96 -42.80
C ALA A 14 21.39 -6.82 -42.47
N GLY A 15 21.03 -5.83 -41.65
CA GLY A 15 19.65 -5.41 -41.49
C GLY A 15 19.32 -4.78 -40.14
N SER A 16 19.50 -3.47 -40.03
CA SER A 16 18.40 -2.61 -39.59
C SER A 16 18.70 -1.17 -40.01
N CYS A 17 17.86 -0.64 -40.91
CA CYS A 17 17.86 0.76 -41.29
C CYS A 17 17.32 1.57 -40.11
N THR A 18 18.07 2.55 -39.61
CA THR A 18 17.53 3.60 -38.75
C THR A 18 16.55 4.43 -39.57
N THR A 19 15.26 4.35 -39.24
CA THR A 19 14.27 5.29 -39.79
C THR A 19 14.30 6.58 -38.97
N PRO A 20 14.07 7.77 -39.56
CA PRO A 20 14.09 9.06 -38.83
C PRO A 20 12.88 9.27 -37.90
N HIS A 21 12.19 8.20 -37.51
CA HIS A 21 11.00 8.25 -36.64
C HIS A 21 11.30 7.81 -35.20
N ASP A 22 12.46 7.21 -34.94
CA ASP A 22 12.89 6.81 -33.59
C ASP A 22 13.44 7.98 -32.75
N ALA A 23 13.52 9.19 -33.31
CA ALA A 23 13.96 10.38 -32.59
C ALA A 23 12.92 10.88 -31.55
N GLY A 24 11.69 10.37 -31.59
CA GLY A 24 10.60 10.79 -30.72
C GLY A 24 10.45 9.98 -29.44
N VAL A 25 10.97 8.75 -29.37
CA VAL A 25 10.65 7.80 -28.28
C VAL A 25 11.82 7.66 -27.31
N LEU A 26 11.54 7.49 -26.01
CA LEU A 26 12.58 7.27 -25.00
C LEU A 26 13.49 6.09 -25.35
N SER A 27 14.80 6.34 -25.27
CA SER A 27 15.80 5.27 -25.33
C SER A 27 15.67 4.31 -24.14
N LEU A 28 16.14 3.07 -24.30
CA LEU A 28 16.12 2.06 -23.24
C LEU A 28 16.86 2.52 -21.97
N ALA A 29 17.95 3.28 -22.13
CA ALA A 29 18.68 3.86 -21.00
C ALA A 29 17.83 4.87 -20.21
N GLN A 30 17.07 5.72 -20.91
CA GLN A 30 16.17 6.69 -20.29
C GLN A 30 14.98 6.02 -19.59
N GLN A 31 14.39 4.99 -20.21
CA GLN A 31 13.32 4.21 -19.59
C GLN A 31 13.79 3.53 -18.30
N ASN A 32 15.00 2.95 -18.31
CA ASN A 32 15.60 2.35 -17.13
C ASN A 32 15.90 3.39 -16.04
N ALA A 33 16.35 4.59 -16.41
CA ALA A 33 16.58 5.67 -15.47
C ALA A 33 15.29 6.09 -14.73
N LEU A 34 14.16 6.26 -15.46
CA LEU A 34 12.86 6.56 -14.84
C LEU A 34 12.43 5.45 -13.87
N ARG A 35 12.57 4.18 -14.28
CA ARG A 35 12.25 3.03 -13.42
C ARG A 35 13.11 2.99 -12.17
N GLN A 36 14.39 3.33 -12.25
CA GLN A 36 15.28 3.37 -11.09
C GLN A 36 14.91 4.50 -10.12
N ILE A 37 14.61 5.70 -10.64
CA ILE A 37 14.19 6.84 -9.82
C ILE A 37 12.90 6.51 -9.06
N ILE A 38 11.93 5.89 -9.73
CA ILE A 38 10.66 5.51 -9.09
C ILE A 38 10.85 4.34 -8.13
N SER A 39 11.65 3.34 -8.47
CA SER A 39 11.98 2.22 -7.56
C SER A 39 12.62 2.69 -6.27
N GLN A 40 13.51 3.69 -6.33
CA GLN A 40 14.15 4.28 -5.14
C GLN A 40 13.18 5.11 -4.28
N ARG A 41 12.05 5.56 -4.86
CA ARG A 41 11.04 6.37 -4.19
C ARG A 41 9.81 5.58 -3.72
N SER A 42 9.66 4.33 -4.13
CA SER A 42 8.39 3.60 -4.06
C SER A 42 8.14 2.88 -2.72
N VAL A 43 7.16 3.38 -1.97
CA VAL A 43 6.19 2.57 -1.20
C VAL A 43 4.74 2.80 -1.70
N ASN A 44 4.53 3.78 -2.58
CA ASN A 44 3.20 4.19 -3.08
C ASN A 44 2.99 3.75 -4.53
N ALA A 45 1.93 2.99 -4.78
CA ALA A 45 1.57 2.45 -6.10
C ALA A 45 1.16 3.54 -7.11
N ASP A 46 0.80 4.73 -6.64
CA ASP A 46 0.14 5.76 -7.46
C ASP A 46 1.10 6.70 -8.20
N ILE A 47 2.42 6.53 -8.03
CA ILE A 47 3.43 7.40 -8.68
C ILE A 47 3.34 7.31 -10.20
N TRP A 48 3.08 6.12 -10.75
CA TRP A 48 2.94 5.93 -12.20
C TRP A 48 1.67 6.55 -12.76
N SER A 49 0.57 6.50 -12.02
CA SER A 49 -0.70 7.14 -12.43
C SER A 49 -0.53 8.66 -12.47
N ASN A 50 0.03 9.26 -11.41
CA ASN A 50 0.31 10.70 -11.37
C ASN A 50 1.30 11.15 -12.46
N PHE A 51 2.29 10.31 -12.77
CA PHE A 51 3.23 10.57 -13.85
C PHE A 51 2.53 10.59 -15.21
N ASN A 52 1.71 9.58 -15.49
CA ASN A 52 0.97 9.47 -16.74
C ASN A 52 -0.01 10.63 -16.92
N ASP A 53 -0.73 11.01 -15.86
CA ASP A 53 -1.67 12.14 -15.87
C ASP A 53 -0.93 13.47 -16.12
N HIS A 54 0.23 13.68 -15.50
CA HIS A 54 1.01 14.92 -15.67
C HIS A 54 1.53 15.13 -17.10
N PHE A 55 1.86 14.05 -17.79
CA PHE A 55 2.35 14.08 -19.17
C PHE A 55 1.26 13.78 -20.21
N GLU A 56 0.01 13.57 -19.79
CA GLU A 56 -1.12 13.21 -20.64
C GLU A 56 -0.85 11.98 -21.54
N ILE A 57 -0.17 10.97 -20.99
CA ILE A 57 0.24 9.74 -21.69
C ILE A 57 -0.45 8.50 -21.13
N GLY A 58 -0.72 7.50 -21.96
CA GLY A 58 -1.29 6.23 -21.51
C GLY A 58 -0.28 5.35 -20.77
N SER A 59 1.00 5.51 -21.10
CA SER A 59 2.11 4.79 -20.49
C SER A 59 3.39 5.59 -20.55
N TYR A 60 4.24 5.48 -19.52
CA TYR A 60 5.54 6.16 -19.47
C TYR A 60 6.50 5.82 -20.63
N ILE A 61 6.25 4.72 -21.36
CA ILE A 61 7.02 4.32 -22.55
C ILE A 61 6.72 5.25 -23.74
N GLU A 62 5.54 5.86 -23.75
CA GLU A 62 5.06 6.79 -24.78
C GLU A 62 5.58 8.21 -24.57
N LEU A 63 6.33 8.47 -23.49
CA LEU A 63 6.90 9.77 -23.22
C LEU A 63 7.86 10.17 -24.37
N PRO A 64 7.74 11.40 -24.90
CA PRO A 64 8.70 11.88 -25.88
C PRO A 64 10.10 12.05 -25.28
N ALA A 65 11.15 11.71 -26.03
CA ALA A 65 12.54 11.83 -25.56
C ALA A 65 12.90 13.28 -25.15
N GLU A 66 12.29 14.28 -25.80
CA GLU A 66 12.44 15.72 -25.49
C GLU A 66 11.90 16.10 -24.11
N ARG A 67 10.95 15.34 -23.58
CA ARG A 67 10.33 15.57 -22.26
C ARG A 67 11.04 14.78 -21.16
N PHE A 68 12.09 14.02 -21.48
CA PHE A 68 12.82 13.23 -20.49
C PHE A 68 13.38 14.06 -19.33
N VAL A 69 13.97 15.22 -19.63
CA VAL A 69 14.54 16.11 -18.61
C VAL A 69 13.45 16.65 -17.68
N ASP A 70 12.29 17.00 -18.26
CA ASP A 70 11.13 17.48 -17.52
C ASP A 70 10.51 16.35 -16.69
N ALA A 71 10.46 15.13 -17.21
CA ALA A 71 10.02 13.94 -16.49
C ALA A 71 10.92 13.60 -15.29
N VAL A 72 12.23 13.68 -15.45
CA VAL A 72 13.18 13.52 -14.34
C VAL A 72 13.00 14.63 -13.31
N SER A 73 12.78 15.87 -13.76
CA SER A 73 12.56 17.02 -12.87
C SER A 73 11.24 16.92 -12.10
N PHE A 74 10.16 16.49 -12.78
CA PHE A 74 8.87 16.21 -12.16
C PHE A 74 9.01 15.11 -11.10
N LEU A 75 9.62 13.99 -11.46
CA LEU A 75 9.88 12.90 -10.51
C LEU A 75 10.77 13.36 -9.37
N ALA A 76 11.72 14.28 -9.60
CA ALA A 76 12.57 14.83 -8.56
C ALA A 76 11.79 15.73 -7.57
N ALA A 77 10.87 16.53 -8.09
CA ALA A 77 10.03 17.47 -7.36
C ALA A 77 8.86 16.81 -6.61
N LEU A 78 8.50 15.58 -6.97
CA LEU A 78 7.54 14.81 -6.18
C LEU A 78 8.01 14.76 -4.73
N PRO A 79 7.09 14.92 -3.75
CA PRO A 79 7.42 14.79 -2.35
C PRO A 79 8.05 13.41 -2.17
N THR A 80 9.35 13.42 -1.88
CA THR A 80 10.00 12.23 -1.36
C THR A 80 9.31 11.99 -0.02
N ASN A 81 9.01 10.75 0.35
CA ASN A 81 8.76 10.44 1.74
C ASN A 81 10.09 10.66 2.49
N GLU A 82 10.57 11.91 2.55
CA GLU A 82 11.45 12.35 3.61
C GLU A 82 10.72 11.90 4.85
N THR A 83 11.36 10.96 5.54
CA THR A 83 10.89 10.42 6.79
C THR A 83 10.55 11.64 7.62
N LEU A 84 9.25 11.90 7.85
CA LEU A 84 8.81 13.03 8.66
C LEU A 84 9.75 13.04 9.88
N ALA A 85 10.49 14.14 10.07
CA ALA A 85 11.42 14.29 11.17
C ALA A 85 10.59 14.35 12.46
N GLY A 86 10.16 13.19 12.89
CA GLY A 86 9.11 13.00 13.87
C GLY A 86 9.33 11.64 14.52
N THR A 87 9.05 11.61 15.81
CA THR A 87 9.16 10.41 16.64
C THR A 87 8.43 9.26 15.94
N ARG A 88 9.15 8.18 15.65
CA ARG A 88 8.58 7.02 14.97
C ARG A 88 7.71 6.28 15.99
N TYR A 89 6.42 6.57 15.99
CA TYR A 89 5.49 5.93 16.91
C TYR A 89 5.32 4.45 16.56
N GLN A 90 5.49 3.60 17.57
CA GLN A 90 5.48 2.16 17.40
C GLN A 90 4.04 1.68 17.47
N TYR A 91 3.36 1.60 16.32
CA TYR A 91 2.05 0.96 16.25
C TYR A 91 2.23 -0.54 16.57
N PRO A 92 1.64 -1.08 17.65
CA PRO A 92 1.93 -2.44 18.10
C PRO A 92 1.17 -3.46 17.22
N ARG A 93 1.62 -3.59 15.97
CA ARG A 93 1.01 -4.46 14.94
C ARG A 93 0.98 -5.92 15.38
N ALA A 94 1.93 -6.34 16.21
CA ALA A 94 1.96 -7.68 16.82
C ALA A 94 0.70 -7.99 17.67
N MET A 95 -0.04 -6.97 18.14
CA MET A 95 -1.32 -7.19 18.82
C MET A 95 -2.44 -7.61 17.86
N LEU A 96 -2.30 -7.33 16.56
CA LEU A 96 -3.20 -7.84 15.52
C LEU A 96 -2.91 -9.31 15.17
N ASP A 97 -1.80 -9.86 15.65
CA ASP A 97 -1.41 -11.26 15.41
C ASP A 97 -1.85 -12.19 16.55
N GLN A 98 -2.64 -11.71 17.51
CA GLN A 98 -3.17 -12.52 18.59
C GLN A 98 -4.09 -13.63 18.04
N PRO A 99 -4.18 -14.81 18.70
CA PRO A 99 -4.95 -15.96 18.22
C PRO A 99 -6.46 -15.70 18.06
N HIS A 100 -6.95 -14.58 18.58
CA HIS A 100 -8.32 -14.09 18.43
C HIS A 100 -8.48 -13.08 17.28
N PHE A 101 -7.38 -12.55 16.77
CA PHE A 101 -7.34 -11.54 15.71
C PHE A 101 -7.10 -12.15 14.34
N VAL A 102 -6.52 -13.35 14.23
CA VAL A 102 -6.23 -13.96 12.92
C VAL A 102 -7.26 -15.07 12.67
N ALA A 103 -7.94 -15.03 11.53
CA ALA A 103 -8.80 -16.13 11.11
C ALA A 103 -7.99 -17.45 11.09
N PRO A 104 -8.60 -18.60 11.45
CA PRO A 104 -7.93 -19.91 11.42
C PRO A 104 -7.30 -20.23 10.05
N ASP A 105 -7.87 -19.63 9.01
CA ASP A 105 -7.53 -19.71 7.62
C ASP A 105 -6.79 -18.44 7.16
N ALA A 106 -5.46 -18.50 7.28
CA ALA A 106 -4.47 -17.70 6.56
C ALA A 106 -4.60 -16.16 6.62
N GLY A 107 -3.98 -15.56 7.65
CA GLY A 107 -3.35 -14.24 7.54
C GLY A 107 -4.27 -13.03 7.44
N LYS A 108 -5.59 -13.20 7.63
CA LYS A 108 -6.53 -12.08 7.70
C LYS A 108 -6.85 -11.76 9.15
N ALA A 109 -6.62 -10.50 9.51
CA ALA A 109 -7.08 -9.97 10.79
C ALA A 109 -8.63 -9.93 10.78
N CYS A 110 -9.29 -10.80 11.54
CA CYS A 110 -10.73 -10.80 11.76
C CYS A 110 -11.02 -10.11 13.10
N LEU A 111 -11.27 -8.80 13.04
CA LEU A 111 -11.79 -8.07 14.18
C LEU A 111 -13.30 -8.31 14.26
N SER A 112 -13.77 -9.10 15.22
CA SER A 112 -15.20 -9.16 15.51
C SER A 112 -15.62 -7.92 16.30
N LEU A 113 -16.87 -7.50 16.10
CA LEU A 113 -17.44 -6.36 16.81
C LEU A 113 -17.40 -6.56 18.33
N SER A 114 -17.69 -7.77 18.79
CA SER A 114 -17.66 -8.19 20.20
C SER A 114 -16.27 -8.16 20.84
N MET A 115 -15.20 -8.28 20.04
CA MET A 115 -13.83 -8.11 20.54
C MET A 115 -13.44 -6.64 20.61
N LEU A 116 -13.89 -5.83 19.65
CA LEU A 116 -13.61 -4.38 19.64
C LEU A 116 -14.39 -3.62 20.73
N SER A 117 -15.51 -4.17 21.20
CA SER A 117 -16.31 -3.64 22.29
C SER A 117 -15.80 -4.05 23.69
N ASP A 118 -15.04 -5.15 23.79
CA ASP A 118 -14.54 -5.72 25.06
C ASP A 118 -13.23 -5.06 25.53
N LEU A 119 -13.37 -4.11 26.45
CA LEU A 119 -12.25 -3.35 27.02
C LEU A 119 -11.43 -4.14 28.06
N ALA A 120 -11.90 -5.31 28.52
CA ALA A 120 -11.20 -6.10 29.52
C ALA A 120 -10.18 -7.04 28.87
N GLN A 121 -10.52 -7.58 27.70
CA GLN A 121 -9.68 -8.52 26.96
C GLN A 121 -8.88 -7.83 25.85
N PHE A 122 -9.35 -6.70 25.33
CA PHE A 122 -8.73 -6.03 24.20
C PHE A 122 -8.18 -4.64 24.56
N GLU A 123 -6.86 -4.52 24.48
CA GLU A 123 -6.18 -3.24 24.49
C GLU A 123 -6.07 -2.70 23.06
N SER A 124 -6.72 -1.56 22.80
CA SER A 124 -6.77 -0.93 21.48
C SER A 124 -5.43 -0.31 21.08
N PRO A 125 -4.77 -0.77 19.99
CA PRO A 125 -3.53 -0.17 19.49
C PRO A 125 -3.67 1.31 19.14
N LEU A 126 -4.84 1.69 18.63
CA LEU A 126 -5.17 3.09 18.31
C LEU A 126 -5.19 3.95 19.57
N MET A 127 -5.81 3.50 20.66
CA MET A 127 -5.79 4.27 21.92
C MET A 127 -4.42 4.35 22.55
N SER A 128 -3.62 3.28 22.45
CA SER A 128 -2.24 3.28 22.93
C SER A 128 -1.41 4.34 22.19
N LEU A 129 -1.55 4.39 20.85
CA LEU A 129 -0.93 5.42 20.02
C LEU A 129 -1.40 6.84 20.39
N LEU A 130 -2.71 7.06 20.53
CA LEU A 130 -3.24 8.37 20.92
C LEU A 130 -2.72 8.79 22.31
N ASN A 131 -2.66 7.87 23.26
CA ASN A 131 -2.10 8.15 24.58
C ASN A 131 -0.61 8.54 24.50
N GLN A 132 0.17 7.89 23.63
CA GLN A 132 1.57 8.23 23.39
C GLN A 132 1.72 9.61 22.71
N LEU A 133 0.89 9.93 21.73
CA LEU A 133 0.87 11.26 21.12
C LEU A 133 0.54 12.35 22.13
N ARG A 134 -0.40 12.08 23.05
CA ARG A 134 -0.76 12.98 24.14
C ARG A 134 0.39 13.18 25.13
N SER A 135 1.11 12.11 25.50
CA SER A 135 2.25 12.23 26.41
C SER A 135 3.38 13.06 25.81
N ASP A 136 3.50 13.04 24.49
CA ASP A 136 4.52 13.77 23.74
C ASP A 136 4.10 15.24 23.46
N GLY A 137 2.91 15.66 23.94
CA GLY A 137 2.43 17.04 23.88
C GLY A 137 1.72 17.42 22.57
N HIS A 138 1.36 16.44 21.73
CA HIS A 138 0.57 16.69 20.54
C HIS A 138 -0.89 16.98 20.89
N ASP A 139 -1.51 17.93 20.18
CA ASP A 139 -2.96 18.12 20.24
C ASP A 139 -3.66 16.97 19.52
N ILE A 140 -4.35 16.15 20.31
CA ILE A 140 -5.10 14.98 19.84
C ILE A 140 -6.59 15.09 20.15
N SER A 141 -7.09 16.27 20.51
CA SER A 141 -8.48 16.47 20.94
C SER A 141 -9.48 15.88 19.94
N ALA A 142 -9.40 16.29 18.68
CA ALA A 142 -10.29 15.79 17.62
C ALA A 142 -10.12 14.28 17.34
N PRO A 143 -8.90 13.75 17.09
CA PRO A 143 -8.71 12.30 16.90
C PRO A 143 -9.16 11.44 18.09
N LEU A 144 -9.00 11.94 19.32
CA LEU A 144 -9.44 11.24 20.52
C LEU A 144 -10.95 11.19 20.61
N ASP A 145 -11.63 12.31 20.36
CA ASP A 145 -13.09 12.39 20.38
C ASP A 145 -13.70 11.45 19.32
N GLU A 146 -13.12 11.42 18.12
CA GLU A 146 -13.53 10.47 17.07
C GLU A 146 -13.34 9.02 17.49
N ALA A 147 -12.17 8.67 18.04
CA ALA A 147 -11.90 7.31 18.50
C ALA A 147 -12.84 6.87 19.63
N VAL A 148 -13.20 7.77 20.55
CA VAL A 148 -14.18 7.52 21.61
C VAL A 148 -15.58 7.35 21.03
N ALA A 149 -15.99 8.21 20.09
CA ALA A 149 -17.30 8.11 19.44
C ALA A 149 -17.47 6.81 18.65
N MET A 150 -16.45 6.41 17.87
CA MET A 150 -16.45 5.15 17.14
C MET A 150 -16.56 3.95 18.08
N ARG A 151 -15.83 3.98 19.20
CA ARG A 151 -15.89 2.93 20.22
C ARG A 151 -17.28 2.83 20.86
N ALA A 152 -17.88 3.97 21.23
CA ALA A 152 -19.22 3.99 21.80
C ALA A 152 -20.25 3.40 20.83
N ALA A 153 -20.14 3.74 19.55
CA ALA A 153 -20.99 3.17 18.51
C ALA A 153 -20.81 1.65 18.36
N MET A 154 -19.58 1.14 18.43
CA MET A 154 -19.31 -0.30 18.40
C MET A 154 -19.92 -1.04 19.59
N GLN A 155 -19.73 -0.53 20.81
CA GLN A 155 -20.31 -1.13 22.01
C GLN A 155 -21.84 -1.15 21.98
N GLN A 156 -22.45 -0.05 21.52
CA GLN A 156 -23.90 0.01 21.37
C GLN A 156 -24.41 -0.99 20.32
N THR A 157 -23.70 -1.11 19.20
CA THR A 157 -24.07 -2.04 18.12
C THR A 157 -23.97 -3.49 18.60
N ASP A 158 -22.93 -3.83 19.36
CA ASP A 158 -22.70 -5.17 19.90
C ASP A 158 -23.82 -5.58 20.87
N LYS A 159 -24.20 -4.68 21.78
CA LYS A 159 -25.33 -4.88 22.69
C LYS A 159 -26.64 -5.15 21.94
N VAL A 160 -26.92 -4.36 20.90
CA VAL A 160 -28.15 -4.54 20.09
C VAL A 160 -28.15 -5.88 19.38
N LEU A 161 -26.99 -6.32 18.85
CA LEU A 161 -26.88 -7.62 18.20
C LEU A 161 -27.09 -8.78 19.19
N ASP A 162 -26.60 -8.66 20.42
CA ASP A 162 -26.83 -9.64 21.47
C ASP A 162 -28.31 -9.71 21.87
N GLU A 163 -28.99 -8.57 22.00
CA GLU A 163 -30.43 -8.52 22.26
C GLU A 163 -31.23 -9.20 21.13
N ILE A 164 -30.91 -8.89 19.86
CA ILE A 164 -31.52 -9.53 18.69
C ILE A 164 -31.30 -11.05 18.72
N ARG A 165 -30.07 -11.48 19.02
CA ARG A 165 -29.71 -12.90 19.11
C ARG A 165 -30.52 -13.59 20.20
N LEU A 166 -30.66 -12.98 21.36
CA LEU A 166 -31.43 -13.52 22.48
C LEU A 166 -32.90 -13.67 22.08
N ILE A 167 -33.51 -12.63 21.50
CA ILE A 167 -34.90 -12.67 21.02
C ILE A 167 -35.10 -13.80 20.00
N ALA A 168 -34.20 -13.94 19.04
CA ALA A 168 -34.27 -14.99 18.02
C ALA A 168 -34.19 -16.40 18.62
N LEU A 169 -33.31 -16.60 19.61
CA LEU A 169 -33.18 -17.88 20.32
C LEU A 169 -34.43 -18.22 21.13
N THR A 170 -34.98 -17.25 21.87
CA THR A 170 -36.21 -17.43 22.65
C THR A 170 -37.40 -17.74 21.74
N ALA A 171 -37.54 -17.04 20.62
CA ALA A 171 -38.60 -17.28 19.63
C ALA A 171 -38.49 -18.67 18.98
N LYS A 172 -37.28 -19.15 18.72
CA LYS A 172 -37.03 -20.50 18.20
C LYS A 172 -37.39 -21.59 19.22
N SER A 173 -37.08 -21.36 20.49
CA SER A 173 -37.39 -22.32 21.57
C SER A 173 -38.88 -22.40 21.89
N GLY A 174 -39.63 -21.30 21.75
CA GLY A 174 -41.09 -21.26 21.95
C GLY A 174 -41.93 -21.86 20.81
N ARG A 175 -41.34 -22.13 19.63
CA ARG A 175 -42.03 -22.77 18.49
C ARG A 175 -41.96 -24.30 18.48
N LEU A 176 -41.23 -24.91 19.41
CA LEU A 176 -41.06 -26.36 19.54
C LEU A 176 -41.83 -26.98 20.72
N GLY A 177 -42.70 -26.19 21.37
CA GLY A 177 -43.60 -26.62 22.45
C GLY A 177 -45.03 -26.83 21.97
#